data_AF-A0A7W7U9Y1-F1
#
_entry.id   AF-A0A7W7U9Y1-F1
#
_cell.length_a   1.000
_cell.length_b   1.000
_cell.length_c   1.000
_cell.angle_alpha   90.00
_cell.angle_beta   90.00
_cell.angle_gamma   90.00
#
_symmetry.space_group_name_H-M   'P 1'
#
loop_
_entity.id
_entity.type
_entity.pdbx_description
1 polymer ?
#
loop_
_entity_poly.entity_id
_entity_poly.type
_entity_poly.pdbx_seq_one_letter_code
_entity_poly.pdbx_strand_id
1 'polypeptide(L)'
;MNLALRRPGMFGRESEPALRMLMDHLLFVECQPKALAEQQRVWEERGAWSSAGVAGVFRDLVPDRSYEYGIASVYAEFAHRRGWLKPDRVLDRDEYAALECSVRQWAGEDRVWSDVVDEFGTPSMLFGGNNPYYGKTLGYLTENPEEPMVSFHLWNGSAPGVEQSWPPAHEEPLLLAVRFGTGPFRQTFTFTPEGRRRLPAE
;
A
#
# COMPACT_ATOMS: atom_id res chain seq x y z
N MET A 1 -4.38 -14.65 6.33
CA MET A 1 -3.89 -13.26 6.24
C MET A 1 -3.48 -12.88 4.81
N ASN A 2 -2.46 -13.51 4.22
CA ASN A 2 -1.98 -13.21 2.86
C ASN A 2 -3.08 -13.01 1.81
N LEU A 3 -4.02 -13.95 1.67
CA LEU A 3 -5.08 -13.85 0.66
C LEU A 3 -5.96 -12.61 0.84
N ALA A 4 -6.29 -12.27 2.09
CA ALA A 4 -7.12 -11.11 2.41
C ALA A 4 -6.43 -9.79 2.03
N LEU A 5 -5.12 -9.70 2.29
CA LEU A 5 -4.32 -8.52 1.94
C LEU A 5 -4.05 -8.42 0.43
N ARG A 6 -3.83 -9.56 -0.24
CA ARG A 6 -3.57 -9.58 -1.69
C ARG A 6 -4.82 -9.29 -2.51
N ARG A 7 -6.00 -9.63 -2.01
CA ARG A 7 -7.26 -9.48 -2.74
C ARG A 7 -8.34 -8.84 -1.86
N PRO A 8 -8.13 -7.60 -1.40
CA PRO A 8 -9.03 -6.92 -0.47
C PRO A 8 -10.47 -6.82 -1.01
N GLY A 9 -10.64 -6.52 -2.30
CA GLY A 9 -11.95 -6.39 -2.94
C GLY A 9 -12.79 -7.68 -3.03
N MET A 10 -12.21 -8.86 -2.78
CA MET A 10 -13.00 -10.11 -2.71
C MET A 10 -13.84 -10.22 -1.43
N PHE A 11 -13.54 -9.41 -0.41
CA PHE A 11 -14.14 -9.52 0.92
C PHE A 11 -15.17 -8.42 1.21
N GLY A 12 -15.59 -7.67 0.18
CA GLY A 12 -16.64 -6.65 0.27
C GLY A 12 -16.30 -5.38 -0.51
N ARG A 13 -17.28 -4.46 -0.61
CA ARG A 13 -17.08 -3.13 -1.21
C ARG A 13 -16.13 -2.25 -0.39
N GLU A 14 -16.03 -2.52 0.90
CA GLU A 14 -15.09 -1.89 1.83
C GLU A 14 -14.22 -2.99 2.41
N SER A 15 -12.94 -3.00 2.03
CA SER A 15 -12.01 -4.08 2.41
C SER A 15 -11.48 -3.95 3.84
N GLU A 16 -11.43 -2.72 4.37
CA GLU A 16 -10.85 -2.42 5.68
C GLU A 16 -11.58 -3.11 6.85
N PRO A 17 -12.92 -3.08 6.97
CA PRO A 17 -13.62 -3.80 8.03
C PRO A 17 -13.34 -5.32 8.04
N ALA A 18 -13.23 -5.93 6.86
CA ALA A 18 -12.94 -7.37 6.74
C ALA A 18 -11.50 -7.68 7.22
N LEU A 19 -10.53 -6.84 6.87
CA LEU A 19 -9.14 -6.96 7.36
C LEU A 19 -9.07 -6.80 8.89
N ARG A 20 -9.75 -5.79 9.44
CA ARG A 20 -9.81 -5.56 10.89
C ARG A 20 -10.41 -6.76 11.62
N MET A 21 -11.56 -7.25 11.16
CA MET A 21 -12.21 -8.41 11.76
C MET A 21 -11.31 -9.65 11.75
N LEU A 22 -10.61 -9.91 10.65
CA LEU A 22 -9.66 -11.02 10.55
C LEU A 22 -8.50 -10.86 11.54
N MET A 23 -7.94 -9.66 11.67
CA MET A 23 -6.85 -9.39 12.62
C MET A 23 -7.30 -9.51 14.07
N ASP A 24 -8.47 -8.99 14.42
CA ASP A 24 -9.05 -9.14 15.75
C ASP A 24 -9.22 -10.62 16.13
N HIS A 25 -9.67 -11.46 15.19
CA HIS A 25 -9.77 -12.90 15.41
C HIS A 25 -8.40 -13.56 15.64
N LEU A 26 -7.38 -13.21 14.85
CA LEU A 26 -6.03 -13.74 15.04
C LEU A 26 -5.45 -13.31 16.40
N LEU A 27 -5.62 -12.04 16.77
CA LEU A 27 -5.18 -11.52 18.06
C LEU A 27 -5.91 -12.15 19.23
N PHE A 28 -7.19 -12.47 19.07
CA PHE A 28 -7.94 -13.20 20.07
C PHE A 28 -7.34 -14.60 20.30
N VAL A 29 -7.04 -15.33 19.22
CA VAL A 29 -6.39 -16.66 19.29
C VAL A 29 -4.99 -16.57 19.91
N GLU A 30 -4.26 -15.48 19.69
CA GLU A 30 -2.93 -15.23 20.27
C GLU A 30 -2.97 -14.65 21.70
N CYS A 31 -4.15 -14.56 22.32
CA CYS A 31 -4.36 -13.99 23.65
C CYS A 31 -3.89 -12.51 23.78
N GLN A 32 -3.92 -11.76 22.68
CA GLN A 32 -3.52 -10.35 22.61
C GLN A 32 -4.60 -9.44 22.01
N PRO A 33 -5.86 -9.48 22.49
CA PRO A 33 -6.99 -8.78 21.86
C PRO A 33 -6.88 -7.26 21.86
N LYS A 34 -5.94 -6.67 22.62
CA LYS A 34 -5.72 -5.22 22.68
C LYS A 34 -4.72 -4.71 21.67
N ALA A 35 -3.94 -5.58 21.02
CA ALA A 35 -2.82 -5.17 20.18
C ALA A 35 -3.26 -4.36 18.95
N LEU A 36 -4.43 -4.64 18.36
CA LEU A 36 -4.94 -3.83 17.25
C LEU A 36 -5.34 -2.42 17.71
N ALA A 37 -5.93 -2.29 18.90
CA ALA A 37 -6.28 -0.99 19.47
C ALA A 37 -5.03 -0.17 19.82
N GLU A 38 -3.97 -0.82 20.32
CA GLU A 38 -2.67 -0.20 20.55
C GLU A 38 -2.04 0.25 19.23
N GLN A 39 -2.07 -0.60 18.20
CA GLN A 39 -1.60 -0.24 16.87
C GLN A 39 -2.41 0.92 16.25
N GLN A 40 -3.72 0.96 16.48
CA GLN A 40 -4.58 2.04 16.00
C GLN A 40 -4.15 3.38 16.59
N ARG A 41 -3.79 3.44 17.88
CA ARG A 41 -3.26 4.67 18.50
C ARG A 41 -1.96 5.12 17.84
N VAL A 42 -1.06 4.19 17.54
CA VAL A 42 0.19 4.49 16.80
C VAL A 42 -0.13 5.05 15.41
N TRP A 43 -1.13 4.49 14.72
CA TRP A 43 -1.58 5.04 13.43
C TRP A 43 -2.20 6.43 13.58
N GLU A 44 -3.00 6.66 14.61
CA GLU A 44 -3.61 7.97 14.91
C GLU A 44 -2.56 9.04 15.22
N GLU A 45 -1.59 8.74 16.09
CA GLU A 45 -0.47 9.63 16.43
C GLU A 45 0.37 10.00 15.20
N ARG A 46 0.52 9.06 14.26
CA ARG A 46 1.22 9.30 12.98
C ARG A 46 0.35 9.98 11.92
N GLY A 47 -0.96 10.13 12.14
CA GLY A 47 -1.90 10.65 11.13
C GLY A 47 -2.22 9.65 10.01
N ALA A 48 -2.02 8.36 10.23
CA ALA A 48 -2.40 7.25 9.36
C ALA A 48 -3.84 6.73 9.63
N TRP A 49 -4.53 7.29 10.62
CA TRP A 49 -5.89 6.91 11.01
C TRP A 49 -6.79 8.14 11.12
N SER A 50 -8.01 8.05 10.60
CA SER A 50 -9.07 9.05 10.80
C SER A 50 -10.35 8.41 11.35
N SER A 51 -11.41 9.20 11.51
CA SER A 51 -12.74 8.68 11.90
C SER A 51 -13.29 7.63 10.92
N ALA A 52 -12.80 7.63 9.67
CA ALA A 52 -13.12 6.63 8.65
C ALA A 52 -12.03 5.55 8.49
N GLY A 53 -11.13 5.39 9.47
CA GLY A 53 -10.02 4.43 9.42
C GLY A 53 -8.86 4.88 8.53
N VAL A 54 -8.07 3.92 8.07
CA VAL A 54 -6.97 4.16 7.11
C VAL A 54 -7.54 4.63 5.77
N ALA A 55 -8.72 4.12 5.37
CA ALA A 55 -9.44 4.54 4.18
C ALA A 55 -9.67 6.05 4.10
N GLY A 56 -10.02 6.68 5.22
CA GLY A 56 -10.25 8.12 5.26
C GLY A 56 -8.98 8.93 4.94
N VAL A 57 -7.81 8.46 5.40
CA VAL A 57 -6.54 9.13 5.11
C VAL A 57 -6.13 8.93 3.65
N PHE A 58 -6.31 7.73 3.10
CA PHE A 58 -6.00 7.47 1.70
C PHE A 58 -6.91 8.20 0.71
N ARG A 59 -8.16 8.49 1.10
CA ARG A 59 -9.09 9.29 0.29
C ARG A 59 -8.51 10.64 -0.11
N ASP A 60 -7.65 11.21 0.73
CA ASP A 60 -7.01 12.51 0.50
C ASP A 60 -5.66 12.41 -0.21
N LEU A 61 -5.17 11.19 -0.49
CA LEU A 61 -3.83 10.93 -1.01
C LEU A 61 -3.84 10.17 -2.34
N VAL A 62 -4.90 9.44 -2.66
CA VAL A 62 -4.97 8.61 -3.86
C VAL A 62 -6.26 8.93 -4.64
N PRO A 63 -6.17 9.15 -5.96
CA PRO A 63 -7.33 9.41 -6.80
C PRO A 63 -8.26 8.20 -6.92
N ASP A 64 -9.55 8.51 -7.02
CA ASP A 64 -10.64 7.54 -7.18
C ASP A 64 -10.74 6.56 -5.97
N ARG A 65 -11.81 5.79 -5.85
CA ARG A 65 -12.00 4.82 -4.75
C ARG A 65 -11.06 3.60 -4.85
N SER A 66 -9.95 3.71 -5.56
CA SER A 66 -8.97 2.64 -5.83
C SER A 66 -7.90 2.49 -4.75
N TYR A 67 -8.14 3.03 -3.55
CA TYR A 67 -7.17 3.00 -2.46
C TYR A 67 -7.16 1.70 -1.63
N GLU A 68 -7.96 0.69 -1.98
CA GLU A 68 -8.05 -0.57 -1.23
C GLU A 68 -6.70 -1.30 -1.11
N TYR A 69 -5.86 -1.25 -2.14
CA TYR A 69 -4.52 -1.85 -2.13
C TYR A 69 -3.53 -1.01 -1.31
N GLY A 70 -3.74 0.31 -1.23
CA GLY A 70 -3.01 1.19 -0.34
C GLY A 70 -3.31 0.87 1.12
N ILE A 71 -4.59 0.72 1.47
CA ILE A 71 -5.01 0.29 2.81
C ILE A 71 -4.39 -1.07 3.16
N ALA A 72 -4.51 -2.06 2.26
CA ALA A 72 -3.94 -3.38 2.48
C ALA A 72 -2.44 -3.32 2.81
N SER A 73 -1.68 -2.40 2.21
CA SER A 73 -0.25 -2.23 2.51
C SER A 73 0.02 -1.75 3.95
N VAL A 74 -0.83 -0.89 4.52
CA VAL A 74 -0.68 -0.43 5.92
C VAL A 74 -0.96 -1.56 6.89
N TYR A 75 -2.02 -2.32 6.64
CA TYR A 75 -2.35 -3.50 7.42
C TYR A 75 -1.29 -4.60 7.25
N ALA A 76 -0.65 -4.70 6.08
CA ALA A 76 0.43 -5.65 5.85
C ALA A 76 1.65 -5.36 6.75
N GLU A 77 2.04 -4.10 6.99
CA GLU A 77 3.13 -3.79 7.93
C GLU A 77 2.84 -4.28 9.35
N PHE A 78 1.59 -4.16 9.81
CA PHE A 78 1.20 -4.73 11.11
C PHE A 78 1.24 -6.26 11.07
N ALA A 79 0.68 -6.88 10.03
CA ALA A 79 0.72 -8.32 9.87
C ALA A 79 2.16 -8.86 9.77
N HIS A 80 3.09 -8.09 9.20
CA HIS A 80 4.51 -8.44 9.11
C HIS A 80 5.15 -8.49 10.49
N ARG A 81 4.93 -7.45 11.31
CA ARG A 81 5.39 -7.39 12.71
C ARG A 81 4.83 -8.49 13.61
N ARG A 82 3.69 -9.05 13.23
CA ARG A 82 3.08 -10.19 13.93
C ARG A 82 3.51 -11.55 13.39
N GLY A 83 4.34 -11.60 12.34
CA GLY A 83 4.76 -12.85 11.70
C GLY A 83 3.63 -13.55 10.92
N TRP A 84 2.54 -12.84 10.60
CA TRP A 84 1.39 -13.40 9.87
C TRP A 84 1.54 -13.34 8.36
N LEU A 85 2.50 -12.56 7.87
CA LEU A 85 2.80 -12.49 6.46
C LEU A 85 3.76 -13.59 6.04
N LYS A 86 3.46 -14.18 4.89
CA LYS A 86 4.40 -14.99 4.13
C LYS A 86 4.77 -14.26 2.83
N PRO A 87 5.84 -13.44 2.80
CA PRO A 87 6.28 -12.79 1.57
C PRO A 87 6.66 -13.81 0.48
N ASP A 88 6.52 -13.45 -0.79
CA ASP A 88 7.01 -14.27 -1.92
C ASP A 88 8.55 -14.26 -1.97
N ARG A 89 9.14 -13.12 -1.60
CA ARG A 89 10.56 -12.94 -1.35
C ARG A 89 10.78 -11.90 -0.26
N VAL A 90 11.96 -11.92 0.33
CA VAL A 90 12.46 -10.89 1.25
C VAL A 90 13.71 -10.28 0.62
N LEU A 91 13.87 -8.97 0.76
CA LEU A 91 15.09 -8.28 0.39
C LEU A 91 16.16 -8.56 1.43
N ASP A 92 17.39 -8.78 0.98
CA ASP A 92 18.54 -8.74 1.88
C ASP A 92 18.87 -7.29 2.28
N ARG A 93 19.86 -7.15 3.17
CA ARG A 93 20.26 -5.84 3.70
C ARG A 93 20.78 -4.89 2.63
N ASP A 94 21.54 -5.40 1.67
CA ASP A 94 22.18 -4.57 0.64
C ASP A 94 21.15 -4.16 -0.41
N GLU A 95 20.27 -5.07 -0.81
CA GLU A 95 19.13 -4.78 -1.70
C GLU A 95 18.20 -3.73 -1.08
N TYR A 96 17.86 -3.89 0.21
CA TYR A 96 16.99 -2.94 0.90
C TYR A 96 17.65 -1.57 1.09
N ALA A 97 18.94 -1.52 1.43
CA ALA A 97 19.67 -0.26 1.55
C ALA A 97 19.76 0.48 0.19
N ALA A 98 19.97 -0.25 -0.91
CA ALA A 98 19.97 0.32 -2.26
C ALA A 98 18.59 0.88 -2.63
N LEU A 99 17.52 0.14 -2.32
CA LEU A 99 16.14 0.60 -2.49
C LEU A 99 15.86 1.86 -1.67
N GLU A 100 16.15 1.86 -0.37
CA GLU A 100 15.94 3.01 0.51
C GLU A 100 16.68 4.27 0.01
N CYS A 101 17.93 4.12 -0.42
CA CYS A 101 18.77 5.25 -0.85
C CYS A 101 18.25 5.91 -2.13
N SER A 102 17.69 5.13 -3.06
CA SER A 102 17.33 5.60 -4.40
C SER A 102 15.84 5.94 -4.55
N VAL A 103 14.94 5.28 -3.81
CA VAL A 103 13.51 5.23 -4.17
C VAL A 103 12.82 6.60 -4.20
N ARG A 104 13.20 7.52 -3.31
CA ARG A 104 12.61 8.88 -3.28
C ARG A 104 13.02 9.71 -4.49
N GLN A 105 14.28 9.62 -4.90
CA GLN A 105 14.78 10.31 -6.09
C GLN A 105 14.20 9.66 -7.35
N TRP A 106 14.14 8.33 -7.39
CA TRP A 106 13.59 7.56 -8.50
C TRP A 106 12.11 7.88 -8.75
N ALA A 107 11.33 8.08 -7.68
CA ALA A 107 9.94 8.55 -7.75
C ALA A 107 9.79 10.02 -8.21
N GLY A 108 10.88 10.71 -8.57
CA GLY A 108 10.85 12.07 -9.11
C GLY A 108 10.33 12.17 -10.55
N GLU A 109 10.19 11.03 -11.24
CA GLU A 109 9.71 10.92 -12.62
C GLU A 109 8.44 10.06 -12.69
N ASP A 110 7.67 10.21 -13.77
CA ASP A 110 6.50 9.36 -14.02
C ASP A 110 6.96 7.98 -14.47
N ARG A 111 6.38 6.94 -13.87
CA ARG A 111 6.79 5.54 -14.05
C ARG A 111 5.57 4.63 -14.16
N VAL A 112 5.73 3.45 -14.75
CA VAL A 112 4.70 2.41 -14.85
C VAL A 112 5.08 1.17 -14.04
N TRP A 113 4.24 0.13 -14.06
CA TRP A 113 4.46 -1.09 -13.31
C TRP A 113 5.75 -1.82 -13.72
N SER A 114 5.97 -2.00 -15.02
CA SER A 114 7.18 -2.63 -15.54
C SER A 114 8.45 -1.93 -15.07
N ASP A 115 8.50 -0.59 -15.10
CA ASP A 115 9.65 0.17 -14.58
C ASP A 115 10.02 -0.19 -13.13
N VAL A 116 9.03 -0.36 -12.26
CA VAL A 116 9.25 -0.69 -10.84
C VAL A 116 9.81 -2.11 -10.71
N VAL A 117 9.33 -3.05 -11.51
CA VAL A 117 9.76 -4.45 -11.48
C VAL A 117 11.14 -4.61 -12.12
N ASP A 118 11.44 -3.85 -13.17
CA ASP A 118 12.73 -3.89 -13.85
C ASP A 118 13.84 -3.28 -12.97
N GLU A 119 13.55 -2.20 -12.25
CA GLU A 119 14.51 -1.56 -11.35
C GLU A 119 14.73 -2.33 -10.04
N PHE A 120 13.65 -2.74 -9.37
CA PHE A 120 13.72 -3.28 -8.00
C PHE A 120 13.43 -4.79 -7.92
N GLY A 121 13.14 -5.43 -9.05
CA GLY A 121 12.82 -6.86 -9.14
C GLY A 121 11.38 -7.19 -8.75
N THR A 122 11.10 -8.49 -8.55
CA THR A 122 9.77 -8.97 -8.15
C THR A 122 9.42 -8.50 -6.73
N PRO A 123 8.22 -7.95 -6.47
CA PRO A 123 7.85 -7.49 -5.14
C PRO A 123 7.74 -8.63 -4.12
N SER A 124 8.03 -8.32 -2.85
CA SER A 124 7.80 -9.23 -1.72
C SER A 124 6.32 -9.57 -1.54
N MET A 125 5.45 -8.59 -1.81
CA MET A 125 4.00 -8.73 -1.73
C MET A 125 3.33 -7.93 -2.86
N LEU A 126 2.42 -8.56 -3.59
CA LEU A 126 1.53 -7.88 -4.53
C LEU A 126 0.14 -7.73 -3.91
N PHE A 127 -0.27 -6.49 -3.62
CA PHE A 127 -1.63 -6.16 -3.21
C PHE A 127 -2.45 -5.80 -4.46
N GLY A 128 -3.31 -6.72 -4.89
CA GLY A 128 -4.02 -6.67 -6.17
C GLY A 128 -3.75 -7.91 -7.03
N GLY A 129 -4.22 -7.87 -8.28
CA GLY A 129 -4.01 -8.93 -9.25
C GLY A 129 -2.83 -8.68 -10.20
N ASN A 130 -2.40 -9.72 -10.91
CA ASN A 130 -1.41 -9.62 -11.99
C ASN A 130 -1.97 -9.01 -13.29
N ASN A 131 -3.26 -8.68 -13.33
CA ASN A 131 -3.86 -8.08 -14.51
C ASN A 131 -3.30 -6.64 -14.70
N PRO A 132 -2.70 -6.31 -15.86
CA PRO A 132 -2.07 -5.00 -16.10
C PRO A 132 -3.07 -3.84 -16.17
N TYR A 133 -4.36 -4.12 -16.37
CA TYR A 133 -5.39 -3.09 -16.45
C TYR A 133 -5.91 -2.59 -15.10
N TYR A 134 -5.45 -3.14 -13.97
CA TYR A 134 -5.91 -2.73 -12.65
C TYR A 134 -4.80 -2.09 -11.83
N GLY A 135 -5.16 -1.07 -11.05
CA GLY A 135 -4.32 -0.53 -9.99
C GLY A 135 -3.90 -1.60 -8.99
N LYS A 136 -2.80 -1.35 -8.28
CA LYS A 136 -2.20 -2.30 -7.33
C LYS A 136 -1.20 -1.58 -6.44
N THR A 137 -0.84 -2.20 -5.33
CA THR A 137 0.32 -1.78 -4.54
C THR A 137 1.37 -2.89 -4.54
N LEU A 138 2.62 -2.53 -4.79
CA LEU A 138 3.77 -3.45 -4.64
C LEU A 138 4.44 -3.17 -3.31
N GLY A 139 4.59 -4.18 -2.47
CA GLY A 139 5.30 -4.10 -1.19
C GLY A 139 6.64 -4.81 -1.27
N TYR A 140 7.69 -4.15 -0.81
CA TYR A 140 9.03 -4.70 -0.64
C TYR A 140 9.39 -4.73 0.84
N LEU A 141 9.76 -5.91 1.33
CA LEU A 141 9.95 -6.24 2.74
C LEU A 141 11.30 -6.90 2.95
N THR A 142 11.91 -6.70 4.10
CA THR A 142 13.06 -7.49 4.57
C THR A 142 12.60 -8.59 5.53
N GLU A 143 13.52 -9.42 6.01
CA GLU A 143 13.24 -10.37 7.10
C GLU A 143 13.03 -9.68 8.45
N ASN A 144 13.53 -8.46 8.61
CA ASN A 144 13.40 -7.70 9.85
C ASN A 144 12.03 -6.99 9.87
N PRO A 145 11.08 -7.40 10.73
CA PRO A 145 9.75 -6.80 10.74
C PRO A 145 9.71 -5.35 11.21
N GLU A 146 10.78 -4.87 11.86
CA GLU A 146 10.88 -3.47 12.31
C GLU A 146 11.34 -2.53 11.18
N GLU A 147 11.86 -3.06 10.07
CA GLU A 147 12.18 -2.25 8.90
C GLU A 147 10.91 -1.89 8.12
N PRO A 148 10.70 -0.60 7.78
CA PRO A 148 9.48 -0.17 7.13
C PRO A 148 9.35 -0.74 5.72
N MET A 149 8.18 -1.29 5.40
CA MET A 149 7.87 -1.71 4.04
C MET A 149 7.94 -0.54 3.06
N VAL A 150 8.62 -0.73 1.92
CA VAL A 150 8.52 0.21 0.79
C VAL A 150 7.31 -0.17 -0.04
N SER A 151 6.35 0.74 -0.19
CA SER A 151 5.11 0.51 -0.93
C SER A 151 5.04 1.38 -2.18
N PHE A 152 4.88 0.79 -3.35
CA PHE A 152 4.64 1.50 -4.61
C PHE A 152 3.15 1.44 -4.93
N HIS A 153 2.49 2.60 -4.95
CA HIS A 153 1.05 2.72 -5.19
C HIS A 153 0.79 3.04 -6.67
N LEU A 154 0.25 2.06 -7.39
CA LEU A 154 -0.03 2.16 -8.81
C LEU A 154 -1.53 2.23 -9.10
N TRP A 155 -1.88 2.98 -10.13
CA TRP A 155 -3.24 3.34 -10.47
C TRP A 155 -3.47 3.25 -11.98
N ASN A 156 -4.59 2.66 -12.40
CA ASN A 156 -5.00 2.58 -13.80
C ASN A 156 -6.49 2.90 -13.95
N GLY A 157 -6.93 4.00 -13.33
CA GLY A 157 -8.31 4.45 -13.36
C GLY A 157 -8.56 5.53 -14.43
N SER A 158 -9.75 6.14 -14.37
CA SER A 158 -10.07 7.34 -15.15
C SER A 158 -9.77 8.61 -14.36
N ALA A 159 -9.36 9.69 -15.04
CA ALA A 159 -9.22 10.97 -14.38
C ALA A 159 -10.53 11.42 -13.70
N PRO A 160 -10.46 12.21 -12.61
CA PRO A 160 -11.65 12.72 -11.95
C PRO A 160 -12.60 13.41 -12.95
N GLY A 161 -13.88 13.03 -12.92
CA GLY A 161 -14.91 13.59 -13.82
C GLY A 161 -14.98 12.95 -15.22
N VAL A 162 -14.12 11.98 -15.52
CA VAL A 162 -14.20 11.18 -16.75
C VAL A 162 -14.89 9.86 -16.44
N GLU A 163 -15.86 9.45 -17.27
CA GLU A 163 -16.49 8.13 -17.13
C GLU A 163 -15.44 7.01 -17.22
N GLN A 164 -15.64 5.95 -16.45
CA GLN A 164 -14.78 4.78 -16.54
C GLN A 164 -14.96 4.13 -17.92
N SER A 165 -13.90 4.10 -18.73
CA SER A 165 -13.86 3.39 -20.00
C SER A 165 -13.27 2.00 -19.81
N TRP A 166 -13.75 1.03 -20.60
CA TRP A 166 -13.10 -0.27 -20.72
C TRP A 166 -12.64 -0.47 -22.18
N PRO A 167 -11.34 -0.72 -22.43
CA PRO A 167 -10.26 -0.81 -21.45
C PRO A 167 -9.90 0.55 -20.80
N PRO A 168 -9.15 0.54 -19.69
CA PRO A 168 -8.59 1.76 -19.09
C PRO A 168 -7.70 2.52 -20.06
N ALA A 169 -7.46 3.80 -19.77
CA ALA A 169 -6.68 4.69 -20.63
C ALA A 169 -5.20 4.30 -20.74
N HIS A 170 -4.65 3.57 -19.77
CA HIS A 170 -3.25 3.16 -19.75
C HIS A 170 -3.13 1.64 -19.88
N GLU A 171 -2.17 1.19 -20.68
CA GLU A 171 -1.87 -0.25 -20.86
C GLU A 171 -1.28 -0.88 -19.59
N GLU A 172 -0.65 -0.06 -18.74
CA GLU A 172 -0.10 -0.42 -17.44
C GLU A 172 -0.49 0.61 -16.38
N PRO A 173 -0.58 0.23 -15.09
CA PRO A 173 -0.91 1.17 -14.04
C PRO A 173 0.27 2.12 -13.81
N LEU A 174 -0.04 3.42 -13.68
CA LEU A 174 0.93 4.48 -13.41
C LEU A 174 1.30 4.48 -11.93
N LEU A 175 2.58 4.65 -11.63
CA LEU A 175 3.04 4.92 -10.28
C LEU A 175 2.63 6.33 -9.86
N LEU A 176 1.81 6.43 -8.82
CA LEU A 176 1.40 7.72 -8.26
C LEU A 176 2.28 8.14 -7.08
N ALA A 177 2.63 7.18 -6.22
CA ALA A 177 3.42 7.47 -5.04
C ALA A 177 4.19 6.25 -4.56
N VAL A 178 5.34 6.53 -3.96
CA VAL A 178 6.05 5.60 -3.08
C VAL A 178 5.80 6.00 -1.65
N ARG A 179 5.45 5.04 -0.79
CA ARG A 179 5.32 5.22 0.65
C ARG A 179 6.43 4.48 1.38
N PHE A 180 7.20 5.21 2.16
CA PHE A 180 8.35 4.67 2.88
C PHE A 180 8.69 5.48 4.15
N GLY A 181 8.96 4.78 5.25
CA GLY A 181 9.45 5.34 6.51
C GLY A 181 8.45 5.32 7.68
N THR A 182 8.93 5.70 8.87
CA THR A 182 8.20 5.60 10.15
C THR A 182 7.70 6.95 10.68
N GLY A 183 7.96 8.06 9.98
CA GLY A 183 7.51 9.41 10.36
C GLY A 183 6.01 9.67 10.19
N PRO A 184 5.58 10.95 10.25
CA PRO A 184 4.19 11.35 9.98
C PRO A 184 3.71 10.79 8.64
N PHE A 185 2.53 10.18 8.64
CA PHE A 185 2.07 9.32 7.56
C PHE A 185 2.11 10.00 6.19
N ARG A 186 1.59 11.24 6.07
CA ARG A 186 1.64 12.00 4.81
C ARG A 186 3.07 12.27 4.32
N GLN A 187 4.04 12.45 5.22
CA GLN A 187 5.45 12.69 4.88
C GLN A 187 6.20 11.41 4.47
N THR A 188 5.61 10.23 4.70
CA THR A 188 6.14 8.97 4.18
C THR A 188 5.90 8.81 2.68
N PHE A 189 5.02 9.61 2.09
CA PHE A 189 4.73 9.58 0.65
C PHE A 189 5.70 10.47 -0.13
N THR A 190 6.21 9.93 -1.23
CA THR A 190 6.88 10.66 -2.29
C THR A 190 6.06 10.46 -3.57
N PHE A 191 5.38 11.53 -4.01
CA PHE A 191 4.53 11.51 -5.19
C PHE A 191 5.34 11.77 -6.47
N THR A 192 5.05 10.99 -7.51
CA THR A 192 5.49 11.27 -8.89
C THR A 192 4.80 12.54 -9.40
N PRO A 193 5.31 13.16 -10.48
CA PRO A 193 4.63 14.29 -11.13
C PRO A 193 3.14 14.01 -11.42
N GLU A 194 2.81 12.84 -11.95
CA GLU A 194 1.44 12.42 -12.25
C GLU A 194 0.63 12.17 -10.97
N GLY A 195 1.24 11.58 -9.94
CA GLY A 195 0.64 11.45 -8.61
C GLY A 195 0.21 12.80 -8.03
N ARG A 196 1.06 13.83 -8.16
CA ARG A 196 0.75 15.19 -7.70
C ARG A 196 -0.38 15.83 -8.48
N ARG A 197 -0.40 15.68 -9.81
CA ARG A 197 -1.49 16.22 -10.66
C ARG A 197 -2.86 15.62 -10.32
N ARG A 198 -2.86 14.40 -9.78
CA ARG A 198 -4.06 13.63 -9.44
C ARG A 198 -4.42 13.63 -7.97
N LEU A 199 -3.72 14.40 -7.13
CA LEU A 199 -4.16 14.57 -5.77
C LEU A 199 -5.60 15.09 -5.76
N PRO A 200 -6.46 14.55 -4.89
CA PRO A 200 -7.81 15.07 -4.70
C PRO A 200 -7.77 16.58 -4.46
N ALA A 201 -8.62 17.33 -5.16
CA ALA A 201 -8.82 18.74 -4.86
C ALA A 201 -9.45 18.87 -3.46
N GLU A 202 -9.04 19.89 -2.71
CA GLU A 202 -9.63 20.26 -1.41
C GLU A 202 -11.11 20.69 -1.54
#